data_AF-A0A1F2WUR8-F1
#
_entry.id   AF-A0A1F2WUR8-F1
#
_cell.length_a   1.000
_cell.length_b   1.000
_cell.length_c   1.000
_cell.angle_alpha   90.00
_cell.angle_beta   90.00
_cell.angle_gamma   90.00
#
_symmetry.space_group_name_H-M   'P 1'
#
loop_
_entity.id
_entity.type
_entity.pdbx_description
1 polymer ?
#
loop_
_entity_poly.entity_id
_entity_poly.type
_entity_poly.pdbx_seq_one_letter_code
_entity_poly.pdbx_strand_id
1 'polypeptide(L)'
;MEKIRRRIVRGVRKNAGFTLIELLVVIIIIAVLAAIAIPVYLGQRQQAQDSVAYSLVRNALTVVQTAFVDTGAYDEITAVMLSNIEVTMTFVESADDLVSTDPPSINGAVVAEATDNEVIFYPESETVFDIASRSESGNWFGIQVDSMNLSETGYVKVKVIDGSADLGW
;
A
#
# COMPACT_ATOMS: atom_id res chain seq x y z
N MET A 1 -34.11 -65.51 -50.53
CA MET A 1 -34.71 -64.19 -50.85
C MET A 1 -35.46 -63.70 -49.63
N GLU A 2 -34.76 -63.09 -48.66
CA GLU A 2 -35.41 -62.42 -47.54
C GLU A 2 -34.66 -61.12 -47.26
N LYS A 3 -35.37 -60.01 -47.48
CA LYS A 3 -34.79 -58.66 -47.58
C LYS A 3 -34.49 -58.13 -46.18
N ILE A 4 -33.21 -57.99 -45.85
CA ILE A 4 -32.74 -57.25 -44.67
C ILE A 4 -33.14 -55.78 -44.83
N ARG A 5 -34.25 -55.37 -44.18
CA ARG A 5 -34.64 -53.96 -44.06
C ARG A 5 -33.77 -53.29 -42.98
N ARG A 6 -32.64 -52.72 -43.42
CA ARG A 6 -31.79 -51.85 -42.58
C ARG A 6 -32.53 -50.53 -42.34
N ARG A 7 -33.18 -50.37 -41.18
CA ARG A 7 -33.68 -49.06 -40.71
C ARG A 7 -32.46 -48.20 -40.38
N ILE A 8 -32.10 -47.30 -41.28
CA ILE A 8 -31.17 -46.21 -40.97
C ILE A 8 -31.92 -45.27 -40.03
N VAL A 9 -31.71 -45.42 -38.72
CA VAL A 9 -32.10 -44.40 -37.75
C VAL A 9 -31.14 -43.23 -37.95
N ARG A 10 -31.54 -42.25 -38.77
CA ARG A 10 -30.88 -40.94 -38.79
C ARG A 10 -31.06 -40.33 -37.41
N GLY A 11 -30.02 -40.41 -36.58
CA GLY A 11 -29.93 -39.59 -35.38
C GLY A 11 -29.97 -38.14 -35.79
N VAL A 12 -31.13 -37.50 -35.64
CA VAL A 12 -31.26 -36.05 -35.72
C VAL A 12 -30.41 -35.51 -34.58
N ARG A 13 -29.19 -35.04 -34.88
CA ARG A 13 -28.44 -34.23 -33.92
C ARG A 13 -29.29 -32.99 -33.69
N LYS A 14 -30.01 -32.97 -32.56
CA LYS A 14 -30.68 -31.78 -32.05
C LYS A 14 -29.56 -30.79 -31.74
N ASN A 15 -29.26 -29.92 -32.68
CA ASN A 15 -28.51 -28.70 -32.37
C ASN A 15 -29.43 -27.87 -31.48
N ALA A 16 -29.44 -28.17 -30.18
CA ALA A 16 -30.08 -27.35 -29.18
C ALA A 16 -29.27 -26.05 -29.12
N GLY A 17 -29.74 -25.03 -29.84
CA GLY A 17 -29.20 -23.68 -29.71
C GLY A 17 -29.54 -23.13 -28.32
N PHE A 18 -28.62 -22.35 -27.76
CA PHE A 18 -28.87 -21.57 -26.54
C PHE A 18 -30.11 -20.70 -26.72
N THR A 19 -31.00 -20.68 -25.74
CA THR A 19 -32.15 -19.79 -25.76
C THR A 19 -31.73 -18.38 -25.33
N LEU A 20 -32.37 -17.35 -25.87
CA LEU A 20 -32.14 -15.97 -25.45
C LEU A 20 -32.44 -15.76 -23.96
N ILE A 21 -33.42 -16.51 -23.42
CA ILE A 21 -33.78 -16.44 -22.01
C ILE A 21 -32.70 -17.03 -21.10
N GLU A 22 -32.04 -18.12 -21.49
CA GLU A 22 -30.91 -18.68 -20.73
C GLU A 22 -29.76 -17.68 -20.62
N LEU A 23 -29.43 -17.01 -21.73
CA LEU A 23 -28.39 -15.97 -21.72
C LEU A 23 -28.83 -14.75 -20.89
N LEU A 24 -30.11 -14.37 -20.96
CA LEU A 24 -30.67 -13.24 -20.21
C LEU A 24 -30.61 -13.46 -18.69
N VAL A 25 -30.96 -14.66 -18.21
CA VAL A 25 -30.90 -14.95 -16.77
C VAL A 25 -29.45 -14.93 -16.27
N VAL A 26 -28.51 -15.44 -17.07
CA VAL A 26 -27.08 -15.45 -16.71
C VAL A 26 -26.53 -14.03 -16.55
N ILE A 27 -26.81 -13.12 -17.50
CA ILE A 27 -26.32 -11.73 -17.40
C ILE A 27 -26.94 -11.00 -16.21
N ILE A 28 -28.19 -11.28 -15.84
CA ILE A 28 -28.83 -10.69 -14.66
C ILE A 28 -28.12 -11.14 -13.38
N ILE A 29 -27.82 -12.43 -13.27
CA ILE A 29 -27.10 -12.97 -12.10
C ILE A 29 -25.70 -12.34 -12.02
N ILE A 30 -24.96 -12.27 -13.14
CA ILE A 30 -23.63 -11.63 -13.18
C ILE A 30 -23.74 -10.14 -12.80
N ALA A 31 -24.76 -9.42 -13.27
CA ALA A 31 -24.95 -8.00 -12.95
C ALA A 31 -25.16 -7.77 -11.44
N VAL A 32 -25.97 -8.60 -10.78
CA VAL A 32 -26.20 -8.51 -9.33
C VAL A 32 -24.91 -8.82 -8.56
N LEU A 33 -24.17 -9.87 -8.96
CA LEU A 33 -22.90 -10.21 -8.32
C LEU A 33 -21.86 -9.11 -8.50
N ALA A 34 -21.73 -8.57 -9.72
CA ALA A 34 -20.79 -7.50 -10.03
C ALA A 34 -21.09 -6.21 -9.25
N ALA A 35 -22.37 -5.87 -9.06
CA ALA A 35 -22.78 -4.68 -8.32
C ALA A 35 -22.28 -4.67 -6.86
N ILE A 36 -22.19 -5.83 -6.22
CA ILE A 36 -21.65 -5.97 -4.85
C ILE A 36 -20.14 -6.21 -4.88
N ALA A 37 -19.66 -7.04 -5.80
CA ALA A 37 -18.26 -7.44 -5.84
C ALA A 37 -17.30 -6.30 -6.22
N ILE A 38 -17.67 -5.43 -7.18
CA ILE A 38 -16.83 -4.33 -7.64
C ILE A 38 -16.47 -3.35 -6.51
N PRO A 39 -17.41 -2.75 -5.76
CA PRO A 39 -17.05 -1.81 -4.70
C PRO A 39 -16.24 -2.47 -3.58
N VAL A 40 -16.57 -3.72 -3.22
CA VAL A 40 -15.82 -4.47 -2.20
C VAL A 40 -14.38 -4.74 -2.66
N TYR A 41 -14.21 -5.17 -3.92
CA TYR A 41 -12.89 -5.43 -4.50
C TYR A 41 -12.04 -4.15 -4.57
N LEU A 42 -12.63 -3.03 -4.98
CA LEU A 42 -11.93 -1.73 -5.02
C LEU A 42 -11.48 -1.29 -3.62
N GLY A 43 -12.34 -1.45 -2.60
CA GLY A 43 -11.97 -1.15 -1.22
C GLY A 43 -10.86 -2.04 -0.68
N GLN A 44 -10.90 -3.35 -0.98
CA GLN A 44 -9.84 -4.29 -0.59
C GLN A 44 -8.52 -3.99 -1.29
N ARG A 45 -8.55 -3.59 -2.58
CA ARG A 45 -7.35 -3.18 -3.31
C ARG A 45 -6.71 -1.94 -2.68
N GLN A 46 -7.50 -0.92 -2.36
CA GLN A 46 -7.03 0.29 -1.69
C GLN A 46 -6.34 -0.05 -0.37
N GLN A 47 -7.00 -0.85 0.48
CA GLN A 47 -6.44 -1.28 1.76
C GLN A 47 -5.14 -2.07 1.61
N ALA A 48 -5.03 -2.92 0.58
CA ALA A 48 -3.79 -3.64 0.31
C ALA A 48 -2.65 -2.69 -0.09
N GLN A 49 -2.93 -1.70 -0.93
CA GLN A 49 -1.95 -0.67 -1.33
C GLN A 49 -1.48 0.16 -0.13
N ASP A 50 -2.41 0.53 0.75
CA ASP A 50 -2.11 1.25 2.00
C ASP A 50 -1.28 0.41 2.96
N SER A 51 -1.61 -0.87 3.11
CA SER A 51 -0.86 -1.80 3.95
C SER A 51 0.59 -1.96 3.50
N VAL A 52 0.87 -1.88 2.19
CA VAL A 52 2.23 -1.94 1.65
C VAL A 52 3.04 -0.73 2.10
N ALA A 53 2.51 0.48 1.89
CA ALA A 53 3.18 1.72 2.31
C ALA A 53 3.38 1.77 3.84
N TYR A 54 2.37 1.39 4.60
CA TYR A 54 2.46 1.33 6.06
C TYR A 54 3.56 0.36 6.53
N SER A 55 3.63 -0.84 5.94
CA SER A 55 4.68 -1.80 6.27
C SER A 55 6.06 -1.30 5.87
N LEU A 56 6.16 -0.61 4.73
CA LEU A 56 7.41 -0.07 4.23
C LEU A 56 8.00 0.96 5.19
N VAL A 57 7.18 1.92 5.64
CA VAL A 57 7.60 2.96 6.61
C VAL A 57 8.02 2.34 7.95
N ARG A 58 7.33 1.29 8.42
CA ARG A 58 7.73 0.57 9.66
C ARG A 58 9.05 -0.17 9.52
N ASN A 59 9.32 -0.75 8.35
CA ASN A 59 10.61 -1.38 8.09
C ASN A 59 11.71 -0.32 8.04
N ALA A 60 11.47 0.81 7.35
CA ALA A 60 12.40 1.95 7.34
C ALA A 60 12.75 2.44 8.74
N LEU A 61 11.76 2.54 9.64
CA LEU A 61 11.99 2.93 11.05
C LEU A 61 13.03 2.02 11.72
N THR A 62 12.94 0.71 11.47
CA THR A 62 13.89 -0.27 12.05
C THR A 62 15.29 -0.09 11.48
N VAL A 63 15.40 0.24 10.19
CA VAL A 63 16.67 0.53 9.52
C VAL A 63 17.31 1.80 10.09
N VAL A 64 16.53 2.88 10.24
CA VAL A 64 17.01 4.14 10.83
C VAL A 64 17.43 3.95 12.28
N GLN A 65 16.67 3.19 13.08
CA GLN A 65 17.06 2.85 14.45
C GLN A 65 18.36 2.06 14.52
N THR A 66 18.61 1.18 13.54
CA THR A 66 19.88 0.45 13.45
C THR A 66 21.03 1.41 13.16
N ALA A 67 20.86 2.35 12.23
CA ALA A 67 21.87 3.39 11.96
C ALA A 67 22.10 4.32 13.17
N PHE A 68 21.05 4.62 13.94
CA PHE A 68 21.15 5.42 15.15
C PHE A 68 21.99 4.75 16.25
N VAL A 69 21.98 3.42 16.35
CA VAL A 69 22.84 2.69 17.30
C VAL A 69 24.33 2.93 17.02
N ASP A 70 24.70 3.06 15.75
CA ASP A 70 26.10 3.26 15.33
C ASP A 70 26.54 4.73 15.39
N THR A 71 25.63 5.67 15.07
CA THR A 71 25.91 7.12 14.99
C THR A 71 25.67 7.84 16.32
N GLY A 72 24.60 7.46 17.05
CA GLY A 72 24.16 8.13 18.28
C GLY A 72 23.41 9.44 18.07
N ALA A 73 23.22 9.88 16.81
CA ALA A 73 22.54 11.11 16.44
C ALA A 73 21.84 10.95 15.07
N TYR A 74 20.59 11.40 14.94
CA TYR A 74 19.83 11.22 13.69
C TYR A 74 20.31 12.12 12.53
N ASP A 75 20.86 13.30 12.82
CA ASP A 75 21.41 14.24 11.84
C ASP A 75 22.72 13.78 11.18
N GLU A 76 23.37 12.75 11.72
CA GLU A 76 24.52 12.10 11.09
C GLU A 76 24.12 10.96 10.12
N ILE A 77 22.85 10.54 10.12
CA ILE A 77 22.38 9.43 9.29
C ILE A 77 22.14 9.92 7.85
N THR A 78 22.80 9.27 6.90
CA THR A 78 22.68 9.58 5.47
C THR A 78 21.94 8.47 4.71
N ALA A 79 21.40 8.80 3.53
CA ALA A 79 20.74 7.84 2.65
C ALA A 79 21.65 6.64 2.31
N VAL A 80 22.94 6.91 2.13
CA VAL A 80 23.96 5.90 1.81
C VAL A 80 24.10 4.90 2.97
N MET A 81 24.14 5.37 4.22
CA MET A 81 24.19 4.49 5.39
C MET A 81 22.97 3.58 5.45
N LEU A 82 21.77 4.13 5.25
CA LEU A 82 20.52 3.36 5.26
C LEU A 82 20.49 2.31 4.15
N SER A 83 20.93 2.67 2.93
CA SER A 83 21.01 1.74 1.80
C SER A 83 22.03 0.61 1.98
N ASN A 84 23.03 0.79 2.86
CA ASN A 84 23.98 -0.27 3.22
C ASN A 84 23.38 -1.25 4.24
N ILE A 85 22.45 -0.78 5.08
CA ILE A 85 21.76 -1.63 6.06
C ILE A 85 20.64 -2.42 5.40
N GLU A 86 19.80 -1.77 4.58
CA GLU A 86 18.71 -2.40 3.84
C GLU A 86 18.80 -2.05 2.36
N VAL A 87 19.22 -3.03 1.56
CA VAL A 87 19.53 -2.86 0.13
C VAL A 87 18.26 -2.86 -0.73
N THR A 88 17.17 -3.47 -0.25
CA THR A 88 15.94 -3.57 -1.05
C THR A 88 15.16 -2.26 -1.09
N MET A 89 15.39 -1.36 -0.13
CA MET A 89 14.70 -0.09 0.01
C MET A 89 15.53 1.06 -0.52
N THR A 90 14.88 2.00 -1.20
CA THR A 90 15.53 3.22 -1.66
C THR A 90 15.19 4.35 -0.70
N PHE A 91 16.22 4.91 -0.06
CA PHE A 91 16.06 6.05 0.85
C PHE A 91 16.32 7.34 0.10
N VAL A 92 15.35 8.24 0.11
CA VAL A 92 15.43 9.57 -0.51
C VAL A 92 15.55 10.59 0.62
N GLU A 93 16.67 11.31 0.66
CA GLU A 93 16.88 12.35 1.67
C GLU A 93 16.10 13.61 1.29
N SER A 94 15.30 14.13 2.22
CA SER A 94 14.60 15.40 2.08
C SER A 94 15.47 16.55 2.59
N ALA A 95 15.33 17.71 1.97
CA ALA A 95 15.87 18.97 2.51
C ALA A 95 14.84 19.74 3.35
N ASP A 96 13.56 19.36 3.23
CA ASP A 96 12.44 20.01 3.89
C ASP A 96 11.80 19.08 4.92
N ASP A 97 11.27 19.69 5.99
CA ASP A 97 10.44 19.02 6.99
C ASP A 97 9.24 18.32 6.31
N LEU A 98 9.08 17.04 6.65
CA LEU A 98 8.04 16.19 6.10
C LEU A 98 6.71 16.40 6.81
N VAL A 99 6.71 16.96 8.01
CA VAL A 99 5.54 17.12 8.86
C VAL A 99 5.22 18.60 9.03
N SER A 100 4.16 19.07 8.38
CA SER A 100 3.55 20.36 8.77
C SER A 100 2.90 20.21 10.13
N THR A 101 2.98 21.24 10.98
CA THR A 101 2.36 21.24 12.32
C THR A 101 1.03 21.99 12.40
N ASP A 102 0.66 22.80 11.40
CA ASP A 102 -0.59 23.56 11.40
C ASP A 102 -1.17 23.83 9.98
N PRO A 103 -2.15 23.03 9.50
CA PRO A 103 -2.68 21.81 10.11
C PRO A 103 -1.68 20.66 9.98
N PRO A 104 -1.78 19.64 10.85
CA PRO A 104 -0.83 18.55 10.79
C PRO A 104 -0.96 17.71 9.53
N SER A 105 0.03 17.74 8.64
CA SER A 105 -0.04 17.02 7.36
C SER A 105 1.35 16.58 6.93
N ILE A 106 1.41 15.54 6.10
CA ILE A 106 2.64 15.26 5.36
C ILE A 106 2.76 16.31 4.27
N ASN A 107 3.91 16.96 4.19
CA ASN A 107 4.22 17.93 3.15
C ASN A 107 4.03 17.25 1.78
N GLY A 108 3.06 17.70 0.99
CA GLY A 108 2.65 17.03 -0.26
C GLY A 108 3.70 17.07 -1.39
N ALA A 109 4.86 17.69 -1.15
CA ALA A 109 6.02 17.69 -2.05
C ALA A 109 6.95 16.47 -1.85
N VAL A 110 6.50 15.46 -1.11
CA VAL A 110 7.23 14.19 -0.96
C VAL A 110 7.22 13.42 -2.29
N VAL A 111 8.38 12.86 -2.66
CA VAL A 111 8.59 12.15 -3.95
C VAL A 111 8.69 10.63 -3.83
N ALA A 112 8.51 10.07 -2.64
CA ALA A 112 8.67 8.64 -2.37
C ALA A 112 7.36 7.86 -2.54
N GLU A 113 7.36 6.89 -3.45
CA GLU A 113 6.22 6.01 -3.75
C GLU A 113 6.50 4.57 -3.29
N ALA A 114 5.57 3.99 -2.52
CA ALA A 114 5.73 2.63 -1.97
C ALA A 114 5.77 1.55 -3.05
N THR A 115 5.22 1.84 -4.24
CA THR A 115 5.30 0.94 -5.41
C THR A 115 6.73 0.74 -5.89
N ASP A 116 7.58 1.74 -5.69
CA ASP A 116 8.99 1.72 -6.06
C ASP A 116 9.90 1.36 -4.87
N ASN A 117 9.29 0.96 -3.74
CA ASN A 117 9.96 0.64 -2.48
C ASN A 117 10.81 1.81 -1.95
N GLU A 118 10.34 3.03 -2.21
CA GLU A 118 11.00 4.27 -1.83
C GLU A 118 10.47 4.79 -0.50
N VAL A 119 11.37 5.36 0.31
CA VAL A 119 11.02 6.04 1.56
C VAL A 119 11.76 7.36 1.60
N ILE A 120 11.02 8.43 1.79
CA ILE A 120 11.63 9.72 2.10
C ILE A 120 12.02 9.73 3.57
N PHE A 121 13.17 10.32 3.89
CA PHE A 121 13.57 10.56 5.27
C PHE A 121 14.11 11.97 5.40
N TYR A 122 13.89 12.58 6.56
CA TYR A 122 14.37 13.91 6.90
C TYR A 122 14.96 13.87 8.31
N PRO A 123 16.28 13.94 8.45
CA PRO A 123 16.90 14.07 9.75
C PRO A 123 16.87 15.55 10.17
N GLU A 124 15.97 15.91 11.08
CA GLU A 124 15.75 17.31 11.48
C GLU A 124 16.83 17.79 12.48
N SER A 125 17.23 16.92 13.41
CA SER A 125 18.24 17.20 14.44
C SER A 125 18.82 15.91 15.02
N GLU A 126 19.79 16.02 15.93
CA GLU A 126 20.34 14.88 16.69
C GLU A 126 19.26 13.95 17.29
N THR A 127 18.09 14.51 17.66
CA THR A 127 17.01 13.79 18.36
C THR A 127 15.74 13.60 17.55
N VAL A 128 15.60 14.25 16.40
CA VAL A 128 14.36 14.25 15.63
C VAL A 128 14.61 13.80 14.20
N PHE A 129 13.80 12.85 13.73
CA PHE A 129 13.76 12.47 12.33
C PHE A 129 12.35 12.11 11.88
N ASP A 130 12.12 12.29 10.58
CA ASP A 130 10.90 11.90 9.91
C ASP A 130 11.17 10.89 8.82
N ILE A 131 10.21 10.02 8.60
CA ILE A 131 10.14 9.13 7.45
C ILE A 131 8.73 9.10 6.89
N ALA A 132 8.60 9.01 5.57
CA ALA A 132 7.29 8.87 4.93
C ALA A 132 7.37 8.12 3.60
N SER A 133 6.24 7.60 3.17
CA SER A 133 6.02 7.05 1.84
C SER A 133 4.56 7.21 1.46
N ARG A 134 4.29 7.38 0.17
CA ARG A 134 2.93 7.34 -0.37
C ARG A 134 2.54 5.94 -0.78
N SER A 135 1.28 5.56 -0.63
CA SER A 135 0.73 4.35 -1.25
C SER A 135 0.27 4.60 -2.68
N GLU A 136 0.18 3.53 -3.50
CA GLU A 136 -0.41 3.59 -4.87
C GLU A 136 -1.85 4.13 -4.86
N SER A 137 -2.50 3.95 -3.72
CA SER A 137 -3.84 4.38 -3.38
C SER A 137 -3.96 5.92 -3.30
N GLY A 138 -2.83 6.61 -3.14
CA GLY A 138 -2.70 8.06 -3.00
C GLY A 138 -2.57 8.54 -1.55
N ASN A 139 -2.70 7.64 -0.58
CA ASN A 139 -2.62 7.95 0.85
C ASN A 139 -1.16 8.06 1.32
N TRP A 140 -0.92 8.93 2.29
CA TRP A 140 0.41 9.14 2.86
C TRP A 140 0.54 8.41 4.18
N PHE A 141 1.68 7.76 4.38
CA PHE A 141 2.05 7.11 5.63
C PHE A 141 3.40 7.65 6.06
N GLY A 142 3.50 8.08 7.32
CA GLY A 142 4.74 8.62 7.86
C GLY A 142 4.85 8.37 9.34
N ILE A 143 6.08 8.50 9.84
CA ILE A 143 6.44 8.42 11.24
C ILE A 143 7.46 9.52 11.50
N GLN A 144 7.14 10.38 12.46
CA GLN A 144 8.10 11.24 13.13
C GLN A 144 8.55 10.57 14.42
N VAL A 145 9.83 10.65 14.73
CA VAL A 145 10.41 10.22 16.01
C VAL A 145 11.12 11.42 16.62
N ASP A 146 10.79 11.70 17.87
CA ASP A 146 11.47 12.68 18.73
C ASP A 146 11.98 11.92 19.97
N SER A 147 13.28 11.63 19.99
CA SER A 147 13.96 11.02 21.14
C SER A 147 14.51 12.11 22.05
N MET A 148 13.69 12.63 22.96
CA MET A 148 14.14 13.61 23.96
C MET A 148 15.45 13.19 24.66
N ASN A 149 16.28 14.18 24.98
CA ASN A 149 17.52 14.04 25.76
C ASN A 149 17.30 13.14 27.01
N LEU A 150 18.17 12.16 27.23
CA LEU A 150 18.04 10.99 28.13
C LEU A 150 17.89 11.28 29.64
N SER A 151 17.54 12.50 30.07
CA SER A 151 17.33 12.85 31.49
C SER A 151 15.89 12.68 31.99
N GLU A 152 14.91 12.52 31.11
CA GLU A 152 13.53 12.19 31.47
C GLU A 152 13.08 10.95 30.69
N THR A 153 12.45 9.99 31.36
CA THR A 153 11.93 8.75 30.79
C THR A 153 11.04 9.05 29.58
N GLY A 154 11.60 8.93 28.37
CA GLY A 154 10.99 9.45 27.14
C GLY A 154 9.99 8.49 26.50
N TYR A 155 8.92 9.04 25.95
CA TYR A 155 7.95 8.35 25.10
C TYR A 155 8.29 8.59 23.64
N VAL A 156 8.31 7.56 22.79
CA VAL A 156 8.34 7.74 21.34
C VAL A 156 6.94 8.16 20.88
N LYS A 157 6.77 9.41 20.45
CA LYS A 157 5.53 9.87 19.82
C LYS A 157 5.52 9.46 18.35
N VAL A 158 5.04 8.25 18.06
CA VAL A 158 4.81 7.82 16.68
C VAL A 158 3.51 8.46 16.18
N LYS A 159 3.61 9.49 15.34
CA LYS A 159 2.46 10.00 14.60
C LYS A 159 2.30 9.21 13.31
N VAL A 160 1.35 8.28 13.29
CA VAL A 160 0.92 7.63 12.05
C VAL A 160 -0.07 8.56 11.37
N ILE A 161 0.34 9.15 10.26
CA ILE A 161 -0.60 9.79 9.33
C ILE A 161 -1.11 8.66 8.45
N ASP A 162 -2.40 8.35 8.53
CA ASP A 162 -3.11 7.42 7.64
C ASP A 162 -4.07 8.28 6.82
N GLY A 163 -4.20 8.02 5.52
CA GLY A 163 -4.94 8.84 4.55
C GLY A 163 -6.46 8.94 4.75
N SER A 164 -6.96 8.69 5.96
CA SER A 164 -8.28 9.14 6.38
C SER A 164 -8.24 10.67 6.50
N ALA A 165 -9.08 11.36 5.73
CA ALA A 165 -9.23 12.81 5.73
C ALA A 165 -9.62 13.41 7.12
N ASP A 166 -9.90 12.57 8.11
CA ASP A 166 -10.10 12.99 9.49
C ASP A 166 -8.83 12.71 10.30
N LEU A 167 -7.97 13.72 10.34
CA LEU A 167 -6.88 13.85 11.30
C LEU A 167 -7.48 14.13 12.68
N GLY A 168 -7.96 13.08 13.35
CA GLY A 168 -8.30 13.11 14.77
C GLY A 168 -7.05 12.97 15.63
N TRP A 169 -6.90 13.87 16.60
CA TRP A 169 -5.89 13.79 17.66
C TRP A 169 -6.10 12.56 18.54
#